data_AF-A0A6G8QAA0-F1
#
_entry.id   AF-A0A6G8QAA0-F1
#
_cell.length_a   1.000
_cell.length_b   1.000
_cell.length_c   1.000
_cell.angle_alpha   90.00
_cell.angle_beta   90.00
_cell.angle_gamma   90.00
#
_symmetry.space_group_name_H-M   'P 1'
#
loop_
_entity.id
_entity.type
_entity.pdbx_description
1 polymer ?
#
loop_
_entity_poly.entity_id
_entity_poly.type
_entity_poly.pdbx_seq_one_letter_code
_entity_poly.pdbx_strand_id
1 'polypeptide(L)'
;MIGLGFSAEFFGTLVQLAGVALIVNAAQMLVWALAAYILVRAFRFDPDTATFAAAPGGMGTLLSITGETDADLVSVAFTHLFRLSATIVVVPLLVATMLA
;
A
#
# COMPACT_ATOMS: atom_id res chain seq x y z
N MET A 1 18.94 0.28 30.12
CA MET A 1 18.44 1.55 30.70
C MET A 1 17.28 2.06 29.85
N ILE A 2 16.07 1.61 30.16
CA ILE A 2 14.83 2.07 29.51
C ILE A 2 14.44 3.34 30.29
N GLY A 3 14.95 4.51 29.89
CA GLY A 3 14.71 5.76 30.62
C GLY A 3 15.66 6.93 30.31
N LEU A 4 16.88 6.66 29.84
CA LEU A 4 17.83 7.71 29.40
C LEU A 4 17.58 8.18 27.95
N GLY A 5 16.63 7.56 27.24
CA GLY A 5 16.28 7.90 25.86
C GLY A 5 15.32 9.08 25.71
N PHE A 6 14.73 9.59 26.80
CA PHE A 6 13.85 10.77 26.76
C PHE A 6 14.68 12.07 26.82
N SER A 7 15.49 12.32 25.80
CA SER A 7 16.07 13.64 25.57
C SER A 7 15.13 14.49 24.71
N ALA A 8 15.26 15.82 24.76
CA ALA A 8 14.52 16.71 23.84
C ALA A 8 14.82 16.36 22.36
N GLU A 9 16.02 15.85 22.08
CA GLU A 9 16.47 15.38 20.77
C GLU A 9 15.75 14.11 20.31
N PHE A 10 15.45 13.19 21.24
CA PHE A 10 14.61 12.02 20.97
C PHE A 10 13.19 12.41 20.57
N PHE A 11 12.57 13.37 21.27
CA PHE A 11 11.26 13.88 20.89
C PHE A 11 11.28 14.58 19.52
N GLY A 12 12.33 15.35 19.22
CA GLY A 12 12.53 15.94 17.89
C GLY A 12 12.59 14.88 16.79
N THR A 13 13.33 13.79 17.04
CA THR A 13 13.46 12.66 16.11
C THR A 13 12.14 11.92 15.94
N LEU A 14 11.39 11.67 17.03
CA LEU A 14 10.07 11.03 16.95
C LEU A 14 9.08 11.85 16.11
N VAL A 15 9.04 13.17 16.31
CA VAL A 15 8.16 14.06 15.52
C VAL A 15 8.57 14.06 14.06
N GLN A 16 9.87 14.09 13.76
CA GLN A 16 10.37 14.00 12.39
C GLN A 16 9.99 12.68 11.72
N LEU A 17 10.21 11.54 12.40
CA LEU A 17 9.85 10.22 11.88
C LEU A 17 8.34 10.09 11.68
N ALA A 18 7.53 10.61 12.61
CA ALA A 18 6.08 10.65 12.48
C ALA A 18 5.65 11.50 11.27
N GLY A 19 6.27 12.65 11.06
CA GLY A 19 6.01 13.51 9.90
C GLY A 19 6.33 12.82 8.58
N VAL A 20 7.49 12.16 8.49
CA VAL A 20 7.87 11.36 7.31
C VAL A 20 6.90 10.21 7.07
N ALA A 21 6.59 9.44 8.12
CA ALA A 21 5.63 8.34 8.03
C ALA A 21 4.24 8.80 7.58
N LEU A 22 3.79 9.96 8.06
CA LEU A 22 2.52 10.56 7.65
C LEU A 22 2.51 10.89 6.16
N ILE A 23 3.57 11.53 5.66
CA ILE A 23 3.69 11.89 4.24
C ILE A 23 3.66 10.63 3.36
N VAL A 24 4.43 9.60 3.73
CA VAL A 24 4.49 8.34 2.98
C VAL A 24 3.12 7.65 2.96
N ASN A 25 2.44 7.56 4.09
CA ASN A 25 1.12 6.94 4.17
C ASN A 25 0.06 7.75 3.41
N ALA A 26 0.08 9.09 3.52
CA ALA A 26 -0.84 9.94 2.78
C ALA A 26 -0.66 9.78 1.26
N ALA A 27 0.58 9.74 0.77
CA ALA A 27 0.86 9.48 -0.63
C ALA A 27 0.34 8.11 -1.08
N GLN A 28 0.54 7.06 -0.27
CA GLN A 28 0.01 5.72 -0.52
C GLN A 28 -1.53 5.73 -0.61
N MET A 29 -2.21 6.41 0.31
CA MET A 29 -3.68 6.52 0.32
C MET A 29 -4.20 7.25 -0.93
N LEU A 30 -3.52 8.31 -1.37
CA LEU A 30 -3.89 9.05 -2.58
C LEU A 30 -3.75 8.19 -3.84
N VAL A 31 -2.64 7.47 -3.97
CA VAL A 31 -2.41 6.55 -5.11
C VAL A 31 -3.46 5.45 -5.13
N TRP A 32 -3.80 4.90 -3.97
CA TRP A 32 -4.86 3.90 -3.85
C TRP A 32 -6.21 4.45 -4.32
N ALA A 33 -6.65 5.59 -3.78
CA ALA A 33 -7.93 6.21 -4.15
C ALA A 33 -8.00 6.51 -5.66
N LEU A 34 -6.90 7.01 -6.24
CA LEU A 34 -6.80 7.26 -7.67
C LEU A 34 -6.88 5.96 -8.49
N ALA A 35 -6.16 4.92 -8.08
CA ALA A 35 -6.19 3.63 -8.76
C ALA A 35 -7.59 2.99 -8.72
N ALA A 36 -8.26 3.00 -7.56
CA ALA A 36 -9.63 2.51 -7.43
C ALA A 36 -10.59 3.29 -8.36
N TYR A 37 -10.48 4.63 -8.39
CA TYR A 37 -11.27 5.45 -9.30
C TYR A 37 -11.03 5.09 -10.78
N ILE A 38 -9.77 4.89 -11.18
CA ILE A 38 -9.43 4.49 -12.55
C ILE A 38 -10.01 3.11 -12.88
N LEU A 39 -9.93 2.13 -11.97
CA LEU A 39 -10.50 0.79 -12.18
C LEU A 39 -12.02 0.84 -12.39
N VAL A 40 -12.73 1.64 -11.60
CA VAL A 40 -14.19 1.85 -11.80
C VAL A 40 -14.47 2.49 -13.16
N ARG A 41 -13.75 3.57 -13.51
CA ARG A 41 -14.12 4.41 -14.67
C ARG A 41 -13.62 3.85 -16.00
N ALA A 42 -12.42 3.30 -16.05
CA ALA A 42 -11.80 2.82 -17.28
C ALA A 42 -12.04 1.32 -17.51
N PHE A 43 -12.02 0.51 -16.44
CA PHE A 43 -12.13 -0.95 -16.54
C PHE A 43 -13.51 -1.49 -16.14
N ARG A 44 -14.43 -0.62 -15.70
CA ARG A 44 -15.82 -0.95 -15.32
C ARG A 44 -15.90 -2.00 -14.20
N PHE A 45 -14.90 -2.00 -13.31
CA PHE A 45 -14.95 -2.80 -12.10
C PHE A 45 -16.08 -2.28 -11.20
N ASP A 46 -16.72 -3.18 -10.47
CA ASP A 46 -17.59 -2.82 -9.37
C ASP A 46 -16.79 -2.02 -8.31
N PRO A 47 -17.37 -0.98 -7.67
CA PRO A 47 -16.65 -0.14 -6.70
C PRO A 47 -15.98 -0.92 -5.57
N ASP A 48 -16.60 -1.99 -5.06
CA ASP A 48 -16.03 -2.77 -3.97
C ASP A 48 -14.82 -3.57 -4.49
N THR A 49 -14.97 -4.22 -5.64
CA THR A 49 -13.88 -4.95 -6.32
C THR A 49 -12.71 -4.03 -6.64
N ALA A 50 -12.98 -2.83 -7.18
CA ALA A 50 -11.95 -1.84 -7.50
C ALA A 50 -11.21 -1.35 -6.25
N THR A 51 -11.94 -1.12 -5.16
CA THR A 51 -11.38 -0.63 -3.91
C THR A 51 -10.46 -1.67 -3.28
N PHE A 52 -10.90 -2.93 -3.17
CA PHE A 52 -10.09 -4.02 -2.64
C PHE A 52 -8.90 -4.36 -3.55
N ALA A 53 -9.10 -4.42 -4.87
CA ALA A 53 -8.01 -4.71 -5.82
C ALA A 53 -6.89 -3.66 -5.79
N ALA A 54 -7.25 -2.38 -5.62
CA ALA A 54 -6.28 -1.30 -5.53
C ALA A 54 -5.68 -1.12 -4.12
N ALA A 55 -6.24 -1.78 -3.10
CA ALA A 55 -5.85 -1.54 -1.72
C ALA A 55 -4.39 -1.93 -1.44
N PRO A 56 -3.61 -1.07 -0.78
CA PRO A 56 -2.32 -1.45 -0.25
C PRO A 56 -2.50 -2.35 0.97
N GLY A 57 -1.65 -3.37 1.11
CA GLY A 57 -1.73 -4.28 2.26
C GLY A 57 -1.32 -5.70 1.93
N GLY A 58 -1.33 -6.54 2.97
CA GLY A 58 -1.08 -7.97 2.85
C GLY A 58 -2.20 -8.65 2.06
N MET A 59 -1.82 -9.36 0.99
CA MET A 59 -2.76 -10.07 0.13
C MET A 59 -3.69 -10.99 0.93
N GLY A 60 -3.15 -11.75 1.89
CA GLY A 60 -3.95 -12.67 2.71
C GLY A 60 -5.07 -11.97 3.49
N THR A 61 -4.77 -10.84 4.15
CA THR A 61 -5.77 -10.07 4.89
C THR A 61 -6.83 -9.48 3.97
N LEU A 62 -6.43 -8.89 2.85
CA LEU A 62 -7.36 -8.29 1.90
C LEU A 62 -8.28 -9.33 1.27
N LEU A 63 -7.76 -10.50 0.89
CA LEU A 63 -8.58 -11.59 0.34
C LEU A 63 -9.50 -12.22 1.37
N SER A 64 -9.07 -12.31 2.63
CA SER A 64 -9.95 -12.76 3.72
C SER A 64 -11.16 -11.85 3.85
N ILE A 65 -10.94 -10.53 3.87
CA ILE A 65 -12.02 -9.54 3.98
C ILE A 65 -12.89 -9.55 2.71
N THR A 66 -12.26 -9.57 1.53
CA THR A 66 -12.97 -9.59 0.24
C THR A 66 -13.89 -10.82 0.13
N GLY A 67 -13.46 -11.98 0.63
CA GLY A 67 -14.26 -13.21 0.63
C GLY A 67 -15.52 -13.16 1.50
N GLU A 68 -15.63 -12.16 2.38
CA GLU A 68 -16.83 -11.87 3.18
C GLU A 68 -17.73 -10.79 2.55
N THR A 69 -17.38 -10.31 1.36
CA THR A 69 -18.11 -9.27 0.62
C THR A 69 -18.59 -9.79 -0.74
N ASP A 70 -19.40 -8.99 -1.44
CA ASP A 70 -19.87 -9.28 -2.80
C ASP A 70 -18.84 -8.94 -3.90
N ALA A 71 -17.65 -8.45 -3.52
CA ALA A 71 -16.59 -8.14 -4.47
C ALA A 71 -16.04 -9.40 -5.16
N ASP A 72 -15.58 -9.24 -6.41
CA ASP A 72 -14.98 -10.34 -7.16
C ASP A 72 -13.59 -10.70 -6.59
N LEU A 73 -13.59 -11.71 -5.72
CA LEU A 73 -12.41 -12.24 -5.08
C LEU A 73 -11.33 -12.70 -6.07
N VAL A 74 -11.71 -13.23 -7.23
CA VAL A 74 -10.75 -13.74 -8.22
C VAL A 74 -10.00 -12.58 -8.85
N SER A 75 -10.72 -11.52 -9.24
CA SER A 75 -10.13 -10.31 -9.80
C SER A 75 -9.21 -9.60 -8.80
N VAL A 76 -9.62 -9.52 -7.54
CA VAL A 76 -8.81 -8.94 -6.45
C VAL A 76 -7.55 -9.79 -6.21
N ALA A 77 -7.68 -11.12 -6.13
CA ALA A 77 -6.54 -12.03 -5.95
C ALA A 77 -5.54 -11.94 -7.10
N PHE A 78 -6.02 -11.90 -8.34
CA PHE A 78 -5.18 -11.78 -9.52
C PHE A 78 -4.39 -10.46 -9.52
N THR A 79 -5.05 -9.36 -9.18
CA THR A 79 -4.42 -8.03 -9.11
C THR A 79 -3.31 -7.99 -8.07
N HIS A 80 -3.56 -8.54 -6.87
CA HIS A 80 -2.54 -8.60 -5.82
C HIS A 80 -1.39 -9.55 -6.15
N LEU A 81 -1.68 -10.69 -6.79
CA LEU A 81 -0.64 -11.62 -7.24
C LEU A 81 0.28 -10.95 -8.26
N PHE A 82 -0.28 -10.31 -9.28
CA PHE A 82 0.50 -9.60 -10.28
C PHE A 82 1.34 -8.49 -9.66
N ARG A 83 0.75 -7.71 -8.74
CA ARG A 83 1.47 -6.69 -7.96
C ARG A 83 2.68 -7.29 -7.23
N LEU A 84 2.50 -8.39 -6.51
CA LEU A 84 3.60 -9.04 -5.77
C LEU A 84 4.70 -9.52 -6.71
N SER A 85 4.35 -10.20 -7.80
CA SER A 85 5.31 -10.67 -8.81
C SER A 85 6.08 -9.49 -9.42
N ALA A 86 5.38 -8.41 -9.77
CA ALA A 86 6.00 -7.19 -10.31
C ALA A 86 6.92 -6.53 -9.28
N THR A 87 6.50 -6.40 -8.02
CA THR A 87 7.33 -5.82 -6.94
C THR A 87 8.62 -6.63 -6.73
N ILE A 88 8.54 -7.96 -6.73
CA ILE A 88 9.71 -8.84 -6.54
C ILE A 88 10.76 -8.63 -7.65
N VAL A 89 10.34 -8.38 -8.89
CA VAL A 89 11.25 -8.24 -10.03
C VAL A 89 11.68 -6.79 -10.26
N VAL A 90 10.72 -5.87 -10.29
CA VAL A 90 10.93 -4.48 -10.72
C VAL A 90 11.61 -3.65 -9.64
N VAL A 91 11.25 -3.81 -8.37
CA VAL A 91 11.83 -2.98 -7.30
C VAL A 91 13.35 -3.19 -7.18
N PRO A 92 13.88 -4.43 -7.14
CA PRO A 92 15.33 -4.63 -7.11
C PRO A 92 16.04 -4.02 -8.31
N LEU A 93 15.48 -4.15 -9.51
CA LEU A 93 16.05 -3.58 -10.73
C LEU A 93 16.10 -2.05 -10.66
N LEU A 94 15.00 -1.42 -10.25
CA LEU A 94 14.94 0.05 -10.09
C LEU A 94 15.96 0.53 -9.07
N VAL A 95 16.01 -0.12 -7.90
CA VAL A 95 16.98 0.24 -6.84
C VAL A 95 18.42 0.08 -7.36
N ALA A 96 18.73 -0.99 -8.08
CA ALA A 96 20.04 -1.19 -8.68
C ALA A 96 20.41 -0.07 -9.66
N THR A 97 19.47 0.42 -10.47
CA THR A 97 19.72 1.53 -11.41
C THR A 97 19.82 2.90 -10.76
N MET A 98 19.18 3.12 -9.60
CA MET A 98 19.23 4.41 -8.89
C MET A 98 20.48 4.55 -8.00
N LEU A 99 21.08 3.42 -7.60
CA LEU A 99 22.30 3.39 -6.79
C LEU A 99 23.58 3.23 -7.63
N ALA A 100 23.45 3.05 -8.95
CA ALA A 100 24.54 2.98 -9.92
C ALA A 100 24.85 4.37 -10.51
#